data_AF-A0A924KJX6-F1
#
_entry.id   AF-A0A924KJX6-F1
#
_cell.length_a   1.000
_cell.length_b   1.000
_cell.length_c   1.000
_cell.angle_alpha   90.00
_cell.angle_beta   90.00
_cell.angle_gamma   90.00
#
_symmetry.space_group_name_H-M   'P 1'
#
loop_
_entity.id
_entity.type
_entity.pdbx_description
1 polymer ?
#
loop_
_entity_poly.entity_id
_entity_poly.type
_entity_poly.pdbx_seq_one_letter_code
_entity_poly.pdbx_strand_id
1 'polypeptide(L)'
;MHKTHRLLLAAALLLFFAGCAALDPQHVVTRHMGYAPPDDSAPMDAYTRQKAVDFVWNRINEAYVDPQLNGVNWKQVRDQQEAPILSAANDDIFWKKLDTMVAELGDSHTRVLSPSQFAND
;
A
#
# COMPACT_ATOMS: atom_id res chain seq x y z
N MET A 1 20.23 43.58 14.77
CA MET A 1 18.92 42.90 14.96
C MET A 1 18.27 42.41 13.64
N HIS A 2 18.74 42.79 12.45
CA HIS A 2 18.17 42.31 11.18
C HIS A 2 18.58 40.89 10.74
N LYS A 3 19.74 40.38 11.18
CA LYS A 3 20.26 39.06 10.79
C LYS A 3 19.52 37.90 11.48
N THR A 4 19.14 38.09 12.74
CA THR A 4 18.41 37.08 13.55
C THR A 4 16.98 36.87 13.05
N HIS A 5 16.29 37.94 12.64
CA HIS A 5 14.96 37.82 12.02
C HIS A 5 14.99 37.07 10.67
N ARG A 6 16.02 37.31 9.84
CA ARG A 6 16.18 36.60 8.56
C ARG A 6 16.47 35.11 8.72
N LEU A 7 17.26 34.73 9.74
CA LEU A 7 17.50 33.33 10.07
C LEU A 7 16.26 32.63 10.64
N LEU A 8 15.49 33.31 11.51
CA LEU A 8 14.25 32.76 12.06
C LEU A 8 13.16 32.60 10.99
N LEU A 9 13.04 33.55 10.05
CA LEU A 9 12.15 33.45 8.90
C LEU A 9 12.54 32.30 7.96
N ALA A 10 13.83 32.08 7.72
CA ALA A 10 14.30 30.97 6.88
C ALA A 10 14.06 29.59 7.54
N ALA A 11 14.24 29.48 8.86
CA ALA A 11 13.96 28.25 9.61
C ALA A 11 12.46 27.92 9.65
N ALA A 12 11.59 28.92 9.79
CA ALA A 12 10.14 28.74 9.73
C ALA A 12 9.65 28.34 8.33
N LEU A 13 10.30 28.84 7.26
CA LEU A 13 9.97 28.46 5.89
C LEU A 13 10.34 27.00 5.57
N LEU A 14 11.47 26.51 6.10
CA LEU A 14 11.91 25.11 5.91
C LEU A 14 11.00 24.10 6.62
N LEU A 15 10.39 24.47 7.74
CA LEU A 15 9.39 23.63 8.45
C LEU A 15 8.07 23.54 7.68
N PHE A 16 7.72 24.54 6.86
CA PHE A 16 6.48 24.55 6.08
C PHE A 16 6.50 23.61 4.87
N PHE A 17 7.67 23.34 4.28
CA PHE A 17 7.80 22.48 3.10
C PHE A 17 7.95 20.98 3.41
N ALA A 18 8.20 20.59 4.67
CA ALA A 18 8.30 19.19 5.07
C ALA A 18 6.95 18.51 5.37
N GLY A 19 5.83 19.24 5.26
CA GLY A 19 4.55 18.83 5.84
C GLY A 19 3.79 17.72 5.11
N CYS A 20 3.82 17.64 3.78
CA CYS A 20 2.83 16.81 3.07
C CYS A 20 2.96 15.29 3.32
N ALA A 21 4.19 14.76 3.41
CA ALA A 21 4.40 13.34 3.68
C ALA A 21 4.40 12.99 5.18
N ALA A 22 4.69 13.95 6.06
CA ALA A 22 4.68 13.75 7.51
C ALA A 22 3.27 13.76 8.11
N LEU A 23 2.34 14.50 7.50
CA LEU A 23 0.97 14.67 8.00
C LEU A 23 0.05 13.49 7.68
N ASP A 24 0.29 12.78 6.57
CA ASP A 24 -0.53 11.62 6.19
C ASP A 24 0.29 10.51 5.50
N PRO A 25 1.34 9.98 6.16
CA PRO A 25 2.23 8.97 5.56
C PRO A 25 1.50 7.67 5.16
N GLN A 26 0.30 7.44 5.70
CA GLN A 26 -0.52 6.26 5.42
C GLN A 26 -1.77 6.54 4.58
N HIS A 27 -1.92 7.75 4.02
CA HIS A 27 -3.07 8.17 3.22
C HIS A 27 -4.44 8.06 3.93
N VAL A 28 -4.48 8.07 5.27
CA VAL A 28 -5.72 7.94 6.06
C VAL A 28 -6.60 9.19 5.93
N VAL A 29 -6.00 10.37 5.83
CA VAL A 29 -6.74 11.65 5.71
C VAL A 29 -7.15 11.89 4.27
N THR A 30 -6.21 11.68 3.34
CA THR A 30 -6.37 11.98 1.91
C THR A 30 -7.28 10.99 1.19
N ARG A 31 -7.37 9.72 1.62
CA ARG A 31 -8.28 8.73 1.00
C ARG A 31 -9.76 9.13 1.05
N HIS A 32 -10.16 9.98 1.99
CA HIS A 32 -11.53 10.46 2.12
C HIS A 32 -11.80 11.72 1.28
N MET A 33 -10.76 12.35 0.71
CA MET A 33 -10.90 13.54 -0.13
C MET A 33 -10.91 13.14 -1.62
N GLY A 34 -12.10 12.89 -2.15
CA GLY A 34 -12.34 12.94 -3.60
C GLY A 34 -11.85 11.76 -4.43
N TYR A 35 -11.46 10.65 -3.82
CA TYR A 35 -11.28 9.39 -4.56
C TYR A 35 -12.63 8.71 -4.72
N ALA A 36 -13.32 8.98 -5.83
CA ALA A 36 -14.33 8.03 -6.30
C ALA A 36 -13.57 6.74 -6.67
N PRO A 37 -13.97 5.56 -6.14
CA PRO A 37 -13.38 4.32 -6.59
C PRO A 37 -13.52 4.25 -8.12
N PRO A 38 -12.48 3.77 -8.82
CA PRO A 38 -12.58 3.54 -10.26
C PRO A 38 -13.77 2.64 -10.55
N ASP A 39 -14.32 2.75 -11.76
CA ASP A 39 -15.41 1.89 -12.20
C ASP A 39 -14.94 0.42 -12.17
N ASP A 40 -15.44 -0.34 -11.19
CA ASP A 40 -15.12 -1.76 -10.94
C ASP A 40 -15.54 -2.68 -12.11
N SER A 41 -16.25 -2.17 -13.12
CA SER A 41 -16.68 -2.97 -14.28
C SER A 41 -15.60 -3.14 -15.36
N ALA A 42 -14.55 -2.32 -15.34
CA ALA A 42 -13.44 -2.43 -16.29
C ALA A 42 -12.34 -3.37 -15.76
N PRO A 43 -11.85 -4.33 -16.56
CA PRO A 43 -10.72 -5.16 -16.17
C PRO A 43 -9.48 -4.33 -15.83
N MET A 44 -8.78 -4.70 -14.76
CA MET A 44 -7.55 -4.05 -14.36
C MET A 44 -6.46 -4.24 -15.43
N ASP A 45 -5.81 -3.14 -15.80
CA ASP A 45 -4.63 -3.21 -16.66
C ASP A 45 -3.40 -3.74 -15.89
N ALA A 46 -2.36 -4.13 -16.63
CA ALA A 46 -1.14 -4.69 -16.06
C ALA A 46 -0.42 -3.73 -15.10
N TYR A 47 -0.51 -2.42 -15.37
CA TYR A 47 0.10 -1.40 -14.51
C TYR A 47 -0.58 -1.35 -13.13
N THR A 48 -1.92 -1.35 -13.12
CA THR A 48 -2.72 -1.31 -11.90
C THR A 48 -2.52 -2.59 -11.09
N ARG A 49 -2.44 -3.75 -11.74
CA ARG A 49 -2.09 -5.02 -11.08
C ARG A 49 -0.72 -4.98 -10.42
N GLN A 50 0.31 -4.49 -11.12
CA GLN A 50 1.66 -4.34 -10.55
C GLN A 50 1.63 -3.40 -9.34
N LYS A 51 0.94 -2.27 -9.44
CA LYS A 51 0.80 -1.32 -8.33
C LYS A 51 0.15 -1.94 -7.10
N ALA A 52 -0.88 -2.76 -7.29
CA ALA A 52 -1.54 -3.46 -6.19
C ALA A 52 -0.61 -4.49 -5.52
N VAL A 53 0.14 -5.28 -6.32
CA VAL A 53 1.17 -6.21 -5.79
C VAL A 53 2.22 -5.45 -4.98
N ASP A 54 2.80 -4.40 -5.56
CA ASP A 54 3.82 -3.58 -4.90
C ASP A 54 3.33 -2.97 -3.59
N PHE A 55 2.09 -2.44 -3.60
CA PHE A 55 1.48 -1.84 -2.43
C PHE A 55 1.31 -2.84 -1.29
N VAL A 56 0.70 -4.00 -1.55
CA VAL A 56 0.50 -5.04 -0.53
C VAL A 56 1.84 -5.54 -0.02
N TRP A 57 2.78 -5.81 -0.93
CA TRP A 57 4.12 -6.27 -0.60
C TRP A 57 4.84 -5.35 0.39
N ASN A 58 4.92 -4.07 0.03
CA ASN A 58 5.61 -3.06 0.82
C ASN A 58 4.88 -2.81 2.13
N ARG A 59 3.54 -2.80 2.12
CA ARG A 59 2.75 -2.58 3.34
C ARG A 59 3.03 -3.65 4.40
N ILE A 60 3.08 -4.92 4.01
CA ILE A 60 3.48 -6.00 4.94
C ILE A 60 4.92 -5.78 5.41
N ASN A 61 5.84 -5.51 4.49
CA ASN A 61 7.24 -5.33 4.83
C ASN A 61 7.52 -4.16 5.78
N GLU A 62 6.70 -3.10 5.71
CA GLU A 62 6.91 -1.86 6.46
C GLU A 62 6.09 -1.79 7.76
N ALA A 63 4.93 -2.44 7.81
CA ALA A 63 3.93 -2.18 8.85
C ALA A 63 3.23 -3.43 9.40
N TYR A 64 3.69 -4.63 9.07
CA TYR A 64 3.18 -5.84 9.71
C TYR A 64 3.48 -5.87 11.21
N VAL A 65 2.57 -6.43 12.00
CA VAL A 65 2.60 -6.33 13.46
C VAL A 65 3.80 -7.05 14.09
N ASP A 66 4.19 -8.19 13.53
CA ASP A 66 5.43 -8.89 13.91
C ASP A 66 6.57 -8.49 12.96
N PRO A 67 7.60 -7.78 13.44
CA PRO A 67 8.74 -7.40 12.59
C PRO A 67 9.49 -8.59 11.97
N GLN A 68 9.33 -9.81 12.51
CA GLN A 68 9.90 -11.03 11.94
C GLN A 68 9.00 -11.70 10.90
N LEU A 69 7.85 -11.12 10.58
CA LEU A 69 6.89 -11.64 9.59
C LEU A 69 6.49 -13.09 9.89
N ASN A 70 6.31 -13.44 11.16
CA ASN A 70 6.07 -14.80 11.63
C ASN A 70 7.13 -15.83 11.19
N GLY A 71 8.36 -15.38 10.94
CA GLY A 71 9.48 -16.19 10.46
C GLY A 71 9.45 -16.47 8.95
N VAL A 72 8.51 -15.88 8.20
CA VAL A 72 8.40 -16.05 6.76
C VAL A 72 9.51 -15.29 6.04
N ASN A 73 10.20 -15.96 5.11
CA ASN A 73 11.09 -15.29 4.18
C ASN A 73 10.26 -14.54 3.13
N TRP A 74 9.86 -13.32 3.48
CA TRP A 74 8.99 -12.51 2.64
C TRP A 74 9.62 -12.35 1.25
N LYS A 75 10.86 -11.87 1.12
CA LYS A 75 11.48 -11.71 -0.21
C LYS A 75 11.32 -12.94 -1.12
N GLN A 76 11.49 -14.15 -0.58
CA GLN A 76 11.29 -15.38 -1.33
C GLN A 76 9.83 -15.61 -1.77
N VAL A 77 8.84 -15.28 -0.93
CA VAL A 77 7.42 -15.32 -1.30
C VAL A 77 7.16 -14.42 -2.51
N ARG A 78 7.67 -13.19 -2.53
CA ARG A 78 7.54 -12.30 -3.71
C ARG A 78 8.18 -12.90 -4.95
N ASP A 79 9.43 -13.34 -4.83
CA ASP A 79 10.18 -13.92 -5.95
C ASP A 79 9.43 -15.11 -6.60
N GLN A 80 8.69 -15.88 -5.80
CA GLN A 80 7.92 -17.04 -6.25
C GLN A 80 6.52 -16.70 -6.78
N GLN A 81 5.83 -15.75 -6.17
CA GLN A 81 4.40 -15.54 -6.40
C GLN A 81 4.08 -14.35 -7.32
N GLU A 82 4.97 -13.37 -7.48
CA GLU A 82 4.71 -12.15 -8.26
C GLU A 82 4.29 -12.46 -9.70
N ALA A 83 5.08 -13.25 -10.44
CA ALA A 83 4.75 -13.62 -11.82
C ALA A 83 3.43 -14.43 -11.93
N PRO A 84 3.17 -15.46 -11.09
CA PRO A 84 1.88 -16.14 -11.05
C PRO A 84 0.67 -15.27 -10.69
N ILE A 85 0.85 -14.21 -9.89
CA ILE A 85 -0.21 -13.24 -9.54
C ILE A 85 -0.50 -12.36 -10.76
N LEU A 86 0.53 -11.75 -11.36
CA LEU A 86 0.37 -10.82 -12.48
C LEU A 86 -0.22 -11.48 -13.73
N SER A 87 0.10 -12.76 -13.94
CA SER A 87 -0.41 -13.58 -15.04
C SER A 87 -1.80 -14.19 -14.79
N ALA A 88 -2.50 -13.81 -13.72
CA ALA A 88 -3.85 -14.28 -13.44
C ALA A 88 -4.81 -14.02 -14.63
N ALA A 89 -5.65 -15.02 -14.92
CA ALA A 89 -6.54 -14.98 -16.09
C ALA A 89 -7.62 -13.89 -16.02
N ASN A 90 -7.98 -13.44 -14.82
CA ASN A 90 -8.95 -12.38 -14.57
C ASN A 90 -8.70 -11.75 -13.18
N ASP A 91 -9.45 -10.70 -12.85
CA ASP A 91 -9.24 -9.93 -11.62
C ASP A 91 -9.65 -10.69 -10.36
N ASP A 92 -10.69 -11.54 -10.41
CA ASP A 92 -11.07 -12.39 -9.29
C ASP A 92 -9.95 -13.34 -8.89
N ILE A 93 -9.30 -13.97 -9.89
CA ILE A 93 -8.15 -14.86 -9.66
C ILE A 93 -6.94 -14.04 -9.18
N PHE A 94 -6.74 -12.83 -9.70
CA PHE A 94 -5.68 -11.93 -9.27
C PHE A 94 -5.80 -11.60 -7.77
N TRP A 95 -6.97 -11.12 -7.33
CA TRP A 95 -7.22 -10.75 -5.94
C TRP A 95 -7.10 -11.96 -5.01
N LYS A 96 -7.64 -13.12 -5.40
CA LYS A 96 -7.50 -14.36 -4.63
C LYS A 96 -6.05 -14.79 -4.47
N LYS A 97 -5.22 -14.68 -5.51
CA LYS A 97 -3.79 -15.02 -5.43
C LYS A 97 -3.04 -14.02 -4.56
N LEU A 98 -3.40 -12.74 -4.61
CA LEU A 98 -2.81 -11.70 -3.76
C LEU A 98 -3.17 -11.92 -2.27
N ASP A 99 -4.40 -12.35 -1.97
CA ASP A 99 -4.80 -12.77 -0.63
C ASP A 99 -4.05 -14.04 -0.17
N THR A 100 -3.86 -15.00 -1.08
CA THR A 100 -3.06 -16.20 -0.80
C THR A 100 -1.61 -15.85 -0.45
N MET A 101 -1.04 -14.84 -1.12
CA MET A 101 0.32 -14.37 -0.83
C MET A 101 0.48 -13.87 0.61
N VAL A 102 -0.49 -13.09 1.12
CA VAL A 102 -0.43 -12.62 2.51
C VAL A 102 -0.81 -13.72 3.50
N ALA A 103 -1.57 -14.73 3.08
CA ALA A 103 -1.90 -15.89 3.91
C ALA A 103 -0.67 -16.75 4.27
N GLU A 104 0.44 -16.66 3.51
CA GLU A 104 1.72 -17.29 3.87
C GLU A 104 2.24 -16.85 5.25
N LEU A 105 1.84 -15.66 5.72
CA LEU A 105 2.16 -15.17 7.05
C LEU A 105 1.50 -15.99 8.17
N GLY A 106 0.50 -16.82 7.87
CA GLY A 106 -0.19 -17.65 8.86
C GLY A 106 -1.01 -16.86 9.88
N ASP A 107 -1.41 -15.62 9.56
CA ASP A 107 -2.22 -14.75 10.42
C ASP A 107 -3.65 -14.62 9.90
N SER A 108 -4.63 -14.98 10.73
CA SER A 108 -6.05 -14.89 10.40
C SER A 108 -6.58 -13.47 10.24
N HIS A 109 -5.84 -12.47 10.73
CA HIS A 109 -6.26 -11.05 10.70
C HIS A 109 -5.63 -10.27 9.54
N THR A 110 -4.76 -10.91 8.76
CA THR A 110 -4.11 -10.28 7.61
C THR A 110 -4.64 -10.87 6.32
N ARG A 111 -5.47 -10.09 5.62
CA ARG A 111 -6.14 -10.49 4.38
C ARG A 111 -6.13 -9.37 3.35
N VAL A 112 -6.28 -9.73 2.08
CA VAL A 112 -6.53 -8.81 0.96
C VAL A 112 -7.93 -9.06 0.44
N LEU A 113 -8.74 -8.00 0.36
CA LEU A 113 -10.08 -8.06 -0.21
C LEU A 113 -10.06 -7.47 -1.62
N SER A 114 -10.76 -8.11 -2.55
CA SER A 114 -11.13 -7.47 -3.82
C SER A 114 -12.08 -6.28 -3.57
N PRO A 115 -12.23 -5.35 -4.53
CA PRO A 115 -13.24 -4.29 -4.44
C PRO A 115 -14.65 -4.85 -4.18
N SER A 116 -15.01 -5.93 -4.88
CA SER A 116 -16.31 -6.60 -4.70
C SER A 116 -16.48 -7.24 -3.32
N GLN A 117 -15.43 -7.81 -2.73
CA GLN A 117 -15.49 -8.34 -1.37
C GLN A 117 -15.65 -7.20 -0.36
N PHE A 118 -14.85 -6.14 -0.48
CA PHE A 118 -14.94 -4.98 0.41
C PHE A 118 -16.30 -4.28 0.35
N ALA A 119 -16.92 -4.20 -0.83
CA ALA A 119 -18.26 -3.63 -0.98
C ALA A 119 -19.37 -4.44 -0.27
N ASN A 120 -19.10 -5.70 0.09
CA ASN A 120 -20.06 -6.62 0.71
C ASN A 120 -19.63 -7.12 2.11
N ASP A 121 -18.53 -6.59 2.66
CA ASP A 121 -17.98 -6.91 3.99
C ASP A 121 -18.68 -6.07 5.09
#